data_AF-A0A958XX56-F1
#
_entry.id   AF-A0A958XX56-F1
#
_cell.length_a   1.000
_cell.length_b   1.000
_cell.length_c   1.000
_cell.angle_alpha   90.00
_cell.angle_beta   90.00
_cell.angle_gamma   90.00
#
_symmetry.space_group_name_H-M   'P 1'
#
loop_
_entity.id
_entity.type
_entity.pdbx_description
1 polymer ?
#
loop_
_entity_poly.entity_id
_entity_poly.type
_entity_poly.pdbx_seq_one_letter_code
_entity_poly.pdbx_strand_id
1 'polypeptide(L)'
;MPSTPGTIEIIAREIGRALEPLEEILGPDIVERLGLTLPNALTQSQGVTAAFGPAAGIVKALPPIIQSLATAIENEDGAGIISSGKNLLEKVIQLINALGNLGNAIKNASGGLGFSPAEINEINKFGEELAIKILHYMAVGYMDKNLPTLASTLNVLGIVENDLIEENPAKPLQAEFQKREIHFGHIIDLFTDPGEYLSDLYRFGANDFDGTLLLTRIKTMLERFGFPADLYKVGSQPPVLEAYYFSLQADKSTNPPSLKLELRIPAAFEANQTIDLVGPWKATLQSK
;
A
#
# COMPACT_ATOMS: atom_id res chain seq x y z
N MET A 1 -31.10 12.55 -19.68
CA MET A 1 -30.19 11.42 -19.94
C MET A 1 -29.01 11.66 -19.01
N PRO A 2 -28.58 10.70 -18.18
CA PRO A 2 -27.50 10.98 -17.24
C PRO A 2 -26.22 11.14 -18.04
N SER A 3 -25.65 12.36 -18.00
CA SER A 3 -24.38 12.64 -18.64
C SER A 3 -23.27 11.92 -17.87
N THR A 4 -22.46 11.13 -18.57
CA THR A 4 -21.31 10.45 -17.97
C THR A 4 -20.38 11.53 -17.40
N PRO A 5 -19.96 11.45 -16.12
CA PRO A 5 -19.03 12.40 -15.54
C PRO A 5 -17.77 12.52 -16.41
N GLY A 6 -17.31 13.74 -16.64
CA GLY A 6 -16.06 13.96 -17.37
C GLY A 6 -14.85 13.38 -16.62
N THR A 7 -13.72 13.28 -17.33
CA THR A 7 -12.48 12.71 -16.79
C THR A 7 -11.97 13.47 -15.56
N ILE A 8 -12.18 14.78 -15.50
CA ILE A 8 -11.69 15.64 -14.41
C ILE A 8 -12.52 15.40 -13.14
N GLU A 9 -13.82 15.20 -13.29
CA GLU A 9 -14.78 14.91 -12.23
C GLU A 9 -14.50 13.56 -11.58
N ILE A 10 -14.11 12.56 -12.38
CA ILE A 10 -13.68 11.24 -11.89
C ILE A 10 -12.36 11.38 -11.11
N ILE A 11 -11.37 12.06 -11.68
CA ILE A 11 -10.06 12.26 -11.03
C ILE A 11 -10.23 12.99 -9.69
N ALA A 12 -10.99 14.07 -9.66
CA ALA A 12 -11.15 14.88 -8.45
C ALA A 12 -11.91 14.12 -7.35
N ARG A 13 -12.88 13.27 -7.71
CA ARG A 13 -13.55 12.36 -6.78
C ARG A 13 -12.60 11.32 -6.19
N GLU A 14 -11.81 10.67 -7.03
CA GLU A 14 -10.87 9.63 -6.59
C GLU A 14 -9.73 10.23 -5.75
N ILE A 15 -9.24 11.42 -6.08
CA ILE A 15 -8.30 12.18 -5.24
C ILE A 15 -8.95 12.47 -3.87
N GLY A 16 -10.19 12.93 -3.86
CA GLY A 16 -10.90 13.20 -2.59
C GLY A 16 -10.96 11.97 -1.68
N ARG A 17 -11.30 10.82 -2.24
CA ARG A 17 -11.35 9.54 -1.51
C ARG A 17 -9.97 9.06 -1.05
N ALA A 18 -8.94 9.25 -1.86
CA ALA A 18 -7.57 8.89 -1.51
C ALA A 18 -7.03 9.73 -0.34
N LEU A 19 -7.52 10.96 -0.17
CA LEU A 19 -7.11 11.88 0.90
C LEU A 19 -7.92 11.73 2.19
N GLU A 20 -9.04 11.01 2.18
CA GLU A 20 -9.90 10.81 3.36
C GLU A 20 -9.14 10.22 4.58
N PRO A 21 -8.26 9.20 4.43
CA PRO A 21 -7.52 8.63 5.56
C PRO A 21 -6.49 9.58 6.16
N LEU A 22 -6.18 10.70 5.49
CA LEU A 22 -5.12 11.60 5.93
C LEU A 22 -5.44 12.25 7.28
N GLU A 23 -6.72 12.44 7.62
CA GLU A 23 -7.09 13.02 8.92
C GLU A 23 -6.67 12.11 10.08
N GLU A 24 -6.82 10.79 9.90
CA GLU A 24 -6.44 9.79 10.90
C GLU A 24 -4.92 9.57 10.94
N ILE A 25 -4.27 9.65 9.77
CA ILE A 25 -2.85 9.30 9.61
C ILE A 25 -1.93 10.49 9.94
N LEU A 26 -2.39 11.72 9.76
CA LEU A 26 -1.58 12.93 9.98
C LEU A 26 -1.53 13.30 11.47
N GLY A 27 -0.83 12.45 12.24
CA GLY A 27 -0.46 12.67 13.63
C GLY A 27 1.07 12.70 13.82
N PRO A 28 1.57 12.98 15.04
CA PRO A 28 3.00 12.93 15.34
C PRO A 28 3.66 11.56 15.07
N ASP A 29 2.87 10.49 15.09
CA ASP A 29 3.26 9.11 14.77
C ASP A 29 3.49 8.86 13.27
N ILE A 30 3.13 9.80 12.39
CA ILE A 30 3.32 9.64 10.93
C ILE A 30 4.79 9.41 10.56
N VAL A 31 5.72 10.02 11.30
CA VAL A 31 7.14 9.91 10.99
C VAL A 31 7.64 8.48 11.20
N GLU A 32 7.20 7.85 12.28
CA GLU A 32 7.49 6.45 12.60
C GLU A 32 6.78 5.49 11.64
N ARG A 33 5.52 5.77 11.30
CA ARG A 33 4.78 5.00 10.27
C ARG A 33 5.43 5.03 8.89
N LEU A 34 6.21 6.06 8.59
CA LEU A 34 6.96 6.20 7.34
C LEU A 34 8.39 5.65 7.44
N GLY A 35 8.74 5.03 8.57
CA GLY A 35 9.97 4.28 8.76
C GLY A 35 11.09 5.01 9.51
N LEU A 36 10.83 6.22 10.04
CA LEU A 36 11.84 6.98 10.78
C LEU A 36 11.45 7.11 12.25
N THR A 37 12.21 6.47 13.13
CA THR A 37 12.12 6.66 14.58
C THR A 37 12.93 7.88 14.98
N LEU A 38 12.25 8.88 15.56
CA LEU A 38 12.89 10.10 16.06
C LEU A 38 12.80 10.15 17.59
N PRO A 39 13.87 10.56 18.30
CA PRO A 39 13.84 10.74 19.74
C PRO A 39 12.76 11.74 20.18
N ASN A 40 12.18 11.52 21.36
CA ASN A 40 11.16 12.41 21.95
C ASN A 40 11.58 13.88 22.00
N ALA A 41 12.87 14.15 22.21
CA ALA A 41 13.42 15.51 22.23
C ALA A 41 13.20 16.26 20.89
N LEU A 42 13.17 15.53 19.77
CA LEU A 42 12.95 16.09 18.43
C LEU A 42 11.45 16.19 18.13
N THR A 43 10.70 15.10 18.34
CA THR A 43 9.25 15.05 18.02
C THR A 43 8.42 15.99 18.89
N GLN A 44 8.86 16.27 20.12
CA GLN A 44 8.21 17.23 21.03
C GLN A 44 8.77 18.65 20.92
N SER A 45 9.69 18.91 20.00
CA SER A 45 10.19 20.27 19.78
C SER A 45 9.05 21.20 19.35
N GLN A 46 9.08 22.44 19.83
CA GLN A 46 8.03 23.42 19.52
C GLN A 46 7.90 23.66 18.01
N GLY A 47 9.01 23.62 17.28
CA GLY A 47 9.01 23.79 15.81
C GLY A 47 8.29 22.66 15.08
N VAL A 48 8.56 21.40 15.46
CA VAL A 48 7.94 20.23 14.81
C VAL A 48 6.46 20.14 15.18
N THR A 49 6.11 20.28 16.46
CA THR A 49 4.72 20.25 16.92
C THR A 49 3.87 21.36 16.28
N ALA A 50 4.41 22.58 16.14
CA ALA A 50 3.71 23.67 15.45
C ALA A 50 3.53 23.42 13.95
N ALA A 51 4.46 22.73 13.30
CA ALA A 51 4.41 22.46 11.86
C ALA A 51 3.30 21.48 11.44
N PHE A 52 2.79 20.65 12.36
CA PHE A 52 1.63 19.80 12.10
C PHE A 52 0.31 20.58 11.96
N GLY A 53 0.19 21.72 12.66
CA GLY A 53 -1.06 22.49 12.72
C GLY A 53 -1.62 22.89 11.34
N PRO A 54 -0.82 23.53 10.45
CA PRO A 54 -1.28 23.90 9.12
C PRO A 54 -1.74 22.71 8.27
N ALA A 55 -0.97 21.62 8.24
CA ALA A 55 -1.32 20.44 7.47
C ALA A 55 -2.61 19.80 7.99
N ALA A 56 -2.74 19.61 9.31
CA ALA A 56 -3.96 19.09 9.93
C ALA A 56 -5.19 19.99 9.67
N GLY A 57 -5.02 21.31 9.69
CA GLY A 57 -6.09 22.26 9.38
C GLY A 57 -6.57 22.17 7.93
N ILE A 58 -5.65 21.96 6.97
CA ILE A 58 -6.00 21.79 5.56
C ILE A 58 -6.75 20.48 5.35
N VAL A 59 -6.27 19.40 5.98
CA VAL A 59 -6.90 18.07 5.87
C VAL A 59 -8.34 18.10 6.39
N LYS A 60 -8.58 18.74 7.54
CA LYS A 60 -9.93 18.94 8.09
C LYS A 60 -10.86 19.75 7.19
N ALA A 61 -10.31 20.56 6.28
CA ALA A 61 -11.08 21.35 5.33
C ALA A 61 -11.39 20.61 4.02
N LEU A 62 -10.76 19.46 3.75
CA LEU A 62 -10.97 18.69 2.51
C LEU A 62 -12.36 18.04 2.42
N PRO A 63 -12.90 17.36 3.46
CA PRO A 63 -14.20 16.69 3.38
C PRO A 63 -15.36 17.55 2.85
N PRO A 64 -15.61 18.79 3.35
CA PRO A 64 -16.70 19.60 2.82
C PRO A 64 -16.50 20.04 1.35
N ILE A 65 -15.25 20.18 0.90
CA ILE A 65 -14.94 20.53 -0.50
C ILE A 65 -15.21 19.33 -1.42
N ILE A 66 -14.80 18.13 -0.98
CA ILE A 66 -15.07 16.88 -1.70
C ILE A 66 -16.58 16.64 -1.79
N GLN A 67 -17.32 16.87 -0.70
CA GLN A 67 -18.77 16.75 -0.69
C GLN A 67 -19.43 17.76 -1.62
N SER A 68 -18.98 19.01 -1.62
CA SER A 68 -19.50 20.06 -2.52
C SER A 68 -19.28 19.69 -3.98
N LEU A 69 -18.10 19.15 -4.31
CA LEU A 69 -17.79 18.68 -5.65
C LEU A 69 -18.66 17.47 -6.04
N ALA A 70 -18.83 16.49 -5.15
CA ALA A 70 -19.69 15.33 -5.41
C ALA A 70 -21.14 15.76 -5.69
N THR A 71 -21.69 16.66 -4.88
CA THR A 71 -23.03 17.22 -5.06
C THR A 71 -23.15 18.03 -6.36
N ALA A 72 -22.14 18.81 -6.72
CA ALA A 72 -22.14 19.53 -7.99
C ALA A 72 -22.14 18.58 -9.21
N ILE A 73 -21.41 17.47 -9.13
CA ILE A 73 -21.41 16.42 -10.17
C ILE A 73 -22.78 15.73 -10.25
N GLU A 74 -23.35 15.36 -9.10
CA GLU A 74 -24.68 14.71 -9.04
C GLU A 74 -25.80 15.60 -9.61
N ASN A 75 -25.70 16.91 -9.41
CA ASN A 75 -26.66 17.89 -9.90
C ASN A 75 -26.38 18.38 -11.33
N GLU A 76 -25.34 17.86 -12.00
CA GLU A 76 -24.87 18.35 -13.31
C GLU A 76 -24.60 19.88 -13.33
N ASP A 77 -24.19 20.45 -12.18
CA ASP A 77 -23.89 21.88 -12.03
C ASP A 77 -22.47 22.18 -12.49
N GLY A 78 -22.32 22.47 -13.79
CA GLY A 78 -21.01 22.79 -14.39
C GLY A 78 -20.26 23.93 -13.71
N ALA A 79 -20.95 24.95 -13.21
CA ALA A 79 -20.31 26.06 -12.49
C ALA A 79 -19.83 25.62 -11.09
N GLY A 80 -20.64 24.84 -10.39
CA GLY A 80 -20.30 24.23 -9.11
C GLY A 80 -19.13 23.25 -9.20
N ILE A 81 -19.06 22.47 -10.28
CA ILE A 81 -17.94 21.54 -10.58
C ILE A 81 -16.64 22.32 -10.74
N ILE A 82 -16.63 23.36 -11.58
CA ILE A 82 -15.43 24.19 -11.83
C ILE A 82 -14.95 24.86 -10.54
N SER A 83 -15.88 25.45 -9.78
CA SER A 83 -15.56 26.15 -8.52
C SER A 83 -15.01 25.19 -7.46
N SER A 84 -15.68 24.06 -7.24
CA SER A 84 -15.25 23.08 -6.23
C SER A 84 -13.96 22.38 -6.63
N GLY A 85 -13.77 22.08 -7.93
CA GLY A 85 -12.53 21.54 -8.47
C GLY A 85 -11.34 22.48 -8.28
N LYS A 86 -11.53 23.79 -8.53
CA LYS A 86 -10.51 24.81 -8.24
C LYS A 86 -10.15 24.84 -6.75
N ASN A 87 -11.16 24.86 -5.87
CA ASN A 87 -10.93 24.87 -4.42
C ASN A 87 -10.19 23.62 -3.95
N LEU A 88 -10.51 22.44 -4.50
CA LEU A 88 -9.81 21.19 -4.21
C LEU A 88 -8.34 21.28 -4.63
N LEU A 89 -8.06 21.74 -5.86
CA LEU A 89 -6.69 21.90 -6.35
C LEU A 89 -5.89 22.87 -5.48
N GLU A 90 -6.47 24.02 -5.12
CA GLU A 90 -5.82 24.98 -4.22
C GLU A 90 -5.49 24.35 -2.86
N LYS A 91 -6.39 23.54 -2.30
CA LYS A 91 -6.14 22.84 -1.03
C LYS A 91 -5.08 21.76 -1.14
N VAL A 92 -5.02 21.04 -2.24
CA VAL A 92 -3.95 20.06 -2.50
C VAL A 92 -2.58 20.75 -2.57
N ILE A 93 -2.49 21.89 -3.28
CA ILE A 93 -1.25 22.67 -3.34
C ILE A 93 -0.85 23.20 -1.94
N GLN A 94 -1.82 23.73 -1.19
CA GLN A 94 -1.59 24.18 0.19
C GLN A 94 -1.10 23.02 1.08
N LEU A 95 -1.68 21.83 0.93
CA LEU A 95 -1.28 20.64 1.68
C LEU A 95 0.16 20.25 1.37
N ILE A 96 0.53 20.16 0.09
CA ILE A 96 1.90 19.83 -0.33
C ILE A 96 2.90 20.82 0.30
N ASN A 97 2.61 22.12 0.26
CA ASN A 97 3.46 23.13 0.87
C ASN A 97 3.55 23.00 2.40
N ALA A 98 2.42 22.69 3.06
CA ALA A 98 2.39 22.48 4.50
C ALA A 98 3.21 21.25 4.92
N LEU A 99 3.12 20.15 4.15
CA LEU A 99 3.94 18.96 4.37
C LEU A 99 5.43 19.22 4.11
N GLY A 100 5.77 20.01 3.09
CA GLY A 100 7.15 20.46 2.87
C GLY A 100 7.70 21.29 4.05
N ASN A 101 6.88 22.15 4.64
CA ASN A 101 7.25 22.91 5.83
C ASN A 101 7.44 22.01 7.06
N LEU A 102 6.63 20.96 7.21
CA LEU A 102 6.82 19.94 8.24
C LEU A 102 8.16 19.22 8.07
N GLY A 103 8.50 18.84 6.83
CA GLY A 103 9.81 18.28 6.50
C GLY A 103 10.96 19.19 6.92
N ASN A 104 10.88 20.49 6.57
CA ASN A 104 11.86 21.49 6.97
C ASN A 104 11.97 21.66 8.50
N ALA A 105 10.85 21.58 9.23
CA ALA A 105 10.85 21.66 10.68
C ALA A 105 11.61 20.47 11.31
N ILE A 106 11.42 19.26 10.79
CA ILE A 106 12.15 18.06 11.23
C ILE A 106 13.65 18.21 10.96
N LYS A 107 14.02 18.70 9.77
CA LYS A 107 15.43 18.97 9.41
C LYS A 107 16.07 19.93 10.41
N ASN A 108 15.43 21.06 10.66
CA ASN A 108 15.94 22.09 11.57
C ASN A 108 16.02 21.61 13.02
N ALA A 109 15.11 20.74 13.46
CA ALA A 109 15.08 20.21 14.82
C ALA A 109 16.20 19.20 15.11
N SER A 110 16.83 18.61 14.09
CA SER A 110 17.97 17.69 14.25
C SER A 110 19.25 18.39 14.72
N GLY A 111 19.33 19.71 14.58
CA GLY A 111 20.49 20.51 14.98
C GLY A 111 20.71 20.52 16.50
N GLY A 112 21.89 20.09 16.95
CA GLY A 112 22.30 20.19 18.36
C GLY A 112 21.85 19.04 19.27
N LEU A 113 21.30 17.94 18.71
CA LEU A 113 20.84 16.77 19.47
C LEU A 113 21.86 15.61 19.56
N GLY A 114 23.10 15.82 19.12
CA GLY A 114 24.17 14.83 19.25
C GLY A 114 24.13 13.67 18.24
N PHE A 115 23.32 13.76 17.19
CA PHE A 115 23.31 12.81 16.08
C PHE A 115 24.66 12.78 15.34
N SER A 116 25.02 11.60 14.86
CA SER A 116 26.14 11.40 13.94
C SER A 116 25.87 12.04 12.58
N PRO A 117 26.91 12.31 11.76
CA PRO A 117 26.72 12.85 10.41
C PRO A 117 25.83 11.97 9.51
N ALA A 118 25.87 10.65 9.68
CA ALA A 118 25.03 9.72 8.91
C ALA A 118 23.54 9.83 9.28
N GLU A 119 23.25 9.94 10.58
CA GLU A 119 21.87 10.12 11.09
C GLU A 119 21.30 11.48 10.67
N ILE A 120 22.08 12.55 10.73
CA ILE A 120 21.65 13.87 10.25
C ILE A 120 21.32 13.81 8.75
N ASN A 121 22.11 13.10 7.95
CA ASN A 121 21.85 12.92 6.53
C ASN A 121 20.54 12.13 6.27
N GLU A 122 20.29 11.08 7.06
CA GLU A 122 19.05 10.30 6.99
C GLU A 122 17.81 11.14 7.35
N ILE A 123 17.87 11.89 8.46
CA ILE A 123 16.79 12.81 8.86
C ILE A 123 16.57 13.89 7.79
N ASN A 124 17.64 14.41 7.19
CA ASN A 124 17.55 15.42 6.15
C ASN A 124 16.86 14.89 4.89
N LYS A 125 17.28 13.71 4.43
CA LYS A 125 16.67 13.04 3.28
C LYS A 125 15.19 12.73 3.54
N PHE A 126 14.88 12.23 4.73
CA PHE A 126 13.49 11.98 5.12
C PHE A 126 12.65 13.27 5.10
N GLY A 127 13.17 14.37 5.65
CA GLY A 127 12.47 15.66 5.63
C GLY A 127 12.24 16.20 4.22
N GLU A 128 13.16 15.98 3.29
CA GLU A 128 13.01 16.36 1.87
C GLU A 128 11.94 15.51 1.17
N GLU A 129 11.86 14.23 1.49
CA GLU A 129 10.94 13.27 0.89
C GLU A 129 9.60 13.16 1.64
N LEU A 130 9.41 13.85 2.76
CA LEU A 130 8.26 13.65 3.64
C LEU A 130 6.92 13.84 2.92
N ALA A 131 6.80 14.94 2.17
CA ALA A 131 5.56 15.25 1.45
C ALA A 131 5.21 14.15 0.45
N ILE A 132 6.19 13.69 -0.34
CA ILE A 132 5.96 12.64 -1.34
C ILE A 132 5.72 11.28 -0.68
N LYS A 133 6.42 10.96 0.41
CA LYS A 133 6.20 9.72 1.19
C LYS A 133 4.79 9.65 1.76
N ILE A 134 4.25 10.74 2.30
CA ILE A 134 2.86 10.80 2.77
C ILE A 134 1.88 10.59 1.61
N LEU A 135 2.10 11.23 0.47
CA LEU A 135 1.26 11.06 -0.72
C LEU A 135 1.28 9.61 -1.23
N HIS A 136 2.46 9.00 -1.33
CA HIS A 136 2.60 7.60 -1.71
C HIS A 136 1.92 6.68 -0.70
N TYR A 137 2.13 6.92 0.60
CA TYR A 137 1.53 6.11 1.66
C TYR A 137 0.00 6.08 1.58
N MET A 138 -0.61 7.23 1.30
CA MET A 138 -2.04 7.34 1.07
C MET A 138 -2.49 6.66 -0.21
N ALA A 139 -1.82 6.95 -1.34
CA ALA A 139 -2.21 6.42 -2.64
C ALA A 139 -2.13 4.90 -2.69
N VAL A 140 -1.03 4.33 -2.17
CA VAL A 140 -0.86 2.89 -2.05
C VAL A 140 -1.86 2.31 -1.05
N GLY A 141 -2.07 2.95 0.10
CA GLY A 141 -3.06 2.49 1.07
C GLY A 141 -4.49 2.47 0.51
N TYR A 142 -4.85 3.49 -0.26
CA TYR A 142 -6.14 3.57 -0.96
C TYR A 142 -6.26 2.46 -2.00
N MET A 143 -5.23 2.25 -2.81
CA MET A 143 -5.21 1.20 -3.84
C MET A 143 -5.24 -0.19 -3.21
N ASP A 144 -4.52 -0.43 -2.11
CA ASP A 144 -4.52 -1.72 -1.40
C ASP A 144 -5.89 -2.05 -0.82
N LYS A 145 -6.62 -1.03 -0.35
CA LYS A 145 -7.97 -1.17 0.22
C LYS A 145 -9.05 -1.37 -0.85
N ASN A 146 -9.01 -0.58 -1.92
CA ASN A 146 -10.12 -0.53 -2.90
C ASN A 146 -9.85 -1.36 -4.16
N LEU A 147 -8.58 -1.59 -4.50
CA LEU A 147 -8.13 -2.34 -5.68
C LEU A 147 -7.02 -3.35 -5.27
N PRO A 148 -7.27 -4.23 -4.28
CA PRO A 148 -6.25 -5.09 -3.67
C PRO A 148 -5.51 -5.97 -4.69
N THR A 149 -6.22 -6.46 -5.69
CA THR A 149 -5.66 -7.27 -6.78
C THR A 149 -4.67 -6.47 -7.64
N LEU A 150 -5.02 -5.23 -7.97
CA LEU A 150 -4.14 -4.34 -8.72
C LEU A 150 -2.92 -3.96 -7.88
N ALA A 151 -3.12 -3.62 -6.60
CA ALA A 151 -2.04 -3.29 -5.67
C ALA A 151 -1.00 -4.42 -5.57
N SER A 152 -1.45 -5.66 -5.35
CA SER A 152 -0.56 -6.82 -5.30
C SER A 152 0.15 -7.10 -6.62
N THR A 153 -0.54 -6.93 -7.75
CA THR A 153 0.08 -7.13 -9.06
C THR A 153 1.16 -6.08 -9.32
N LEU A 154 0.87 -4.81 -9.05
CA LEU A 154 1.85 -3.72 -9.18
C LEU A 154 3.01 -3.85 -8.19
N ASN A 155 2.76 -4.47 -7.02
CA ASN A 155 3.79 -4.80 -6.05
C ASN A 155 4.77 -5.88 -6.57
N VAL A 156 4.26 -6.97 -7.15
CA VAL A 156 5.09 -7.96 -7.83
C VAL A 156 5.85 -7.34 -9.02
N LEU A 157 5.27 -6.35 -9.70
CA LEU A 157 5.97 -5.64 -10.76
C LEU A 157 6.95 -4.59 -10.25
N GLY A 158 7.00 -4.28 -8.95
CA GLY A 158 7.84 -3.23 -8.36
C GLY A 158 7.40 -1.79 -8.67
N ILE A 159 6.27 -1.60 -9.36
CA ILE A 159 5.72 -0.26 -9.66
C ILE A 159 5.16 0.39 -8.39
N VAL A 160 4.63 -0.43 -7.50
CA VAL A 160 4.17 -0.03 -6.16
C VAL A 160 4.91 -0.87 -5.14
N GLU A 161 5.16 -0.33 -3.96
CA GLU A 161 5.65 -1.09 -2.83
C GLU A 161 4.60 -1.05 -1.72
N ASN A 162 4.42 -2.17 -1.01
CA ASN A 162 3.54 -2.28 0.16
C ASN A 162 4.10 -3.36 1.11
N ASP A 163 5.42 -3.38 1.24
CA ASP A 163 6.15 -4.43 1.96
C ASP A 163 6.34 -4.04 3.41
N LEU A 164 6.29 -5.01 4.32
CA LEU A 164 6.70 -4.80 5.71
C LEU A 164 8.22 -4.77 5.76
N ILE A 165 8.77 -3.65 6.24
CA ILE A 165 10.20 -3.50 6.50
C ILE A 165 10.39 -3.65 8.00
N GLU A 166 11.13 -4.68 8.40
CA GLU A 166 11.48 -4.94 9.80
C GLU A 166 12.46 -3.88 10.32
N GLU A 167 12.52 -3.74 11.65
CA GLU A 167 13.56 -2.94 12.30
C GLU A 167 14.96 -3.46 11.93
N ASN A 168 15.94 -2.55 11.80
CA ASN A 168 17.30 -2.92 11.43
C ASN A 168 18.29 -2.46 12.51
N PRO A 169 18.92 -3.38 13.26
CA PRO A 169 19.90 -3.02 14.29
C PRO A 169 21.11 -2.22 13.78
N ALA A 170 21.43 -2.31 12.48
CA ALA A 170 22.49 -1.53 11.85
C ALA A 170 22.06 -0.10 11.45
N LYS A 171 20.75 0.21 11.48
CA LYS A 171 20.18 1.52 11.20
C LYS A 171 19.31 1.97 12.39
N PRO A 172 19.89 2.67 13.37
CA PRO A 172 19.23 2.95 14.64
C PRO A 172 17.97 3.82 14.53
N LEU A 173 17.81 4.55 13.42
CA LEU A 173 16.62 5.37 13.14
C LEU A 173 15.54 4.63 12.33
N GLN A 174 15.79 3.41 11.83
CA GLN A 174 14.81 2.67 11.04
C GLN A 174 13.80 1.98 11.95
N ALA A 175 12.56 2.45 11.93
CA ALA A 175 11.43 1.77 12.58
C ALA A 175 11.01 0.53 11.78
N GLU A 176 10.26 -0.39 12.39
CA GLU A 176 9.42 -1.30 11.62
C GLU A 176 8.27 -0.49 10.98
N PHE A 177 8.07 -0.65 9.67
CA PHE A 177 7.03 0.09 8.96
C PHE A 177 6.58 -0.59 7.69
N GLN A 178 5.37 -0.23 7.22
CA GLN A 178 4.90 -0.66 5.92
C GLN A 178 5.36 0.32 4.85
N LYS A 179 6.33 -0.09 4.03
CA LYS A 179 6.88 0.72 2.96
C LYS A 179 5.90 0.82 1.81
N ARG A 180 5.28 2.00 1.71
CA ARG A 180 4.27 2.34 0.71
C ARG A 180 4.77 3.41 -0.23
N GLU A 181 5.30 2.99 -1.38
CA GLU A 181 5.92 3.86 -2.37
C GLU A 181 5.40 3.57 -3.78
N ILE A 182 5.42 4.58 -4.66
CA ILE A 182 5.07 4.44 -6.07
C ILE A 182 6.28 4.84 -6.91
N HIS A 183 6.65 3.98 -7.84
CA HIS A 183 7.79 4.15 -8.72
C HIS A 183 7.30 4.22 -10.18
N PHE A 184 6.83 5.40 -10.59
CA PHE A 184 6.32 5.57 -11.97
C PHE A 184 7.38 5.30 -13.05
N GLY A 185 8.67 5.54 -12.74
CA GLY A 185 9.78 5.23 -13.65
C GLY A 185 9.87 3.74 -14.01
N HIS A 186 9.55 2.86 -13.06
CA HIS A 186 9.60 1.41 -13.26
C HIS A 186 8.63 0.91 -14.33
N ILE A 187 7.56 1.66 -14.63
CA ILE A 187 6.67 1.33 -15.73
C ILE A 187 7.44 1.41 -17.05
N ILE A 188 8.24 2.47 -17.24
CA ILE A 188 9.03 2.64 -18.46
C ILE A 188 10.10 1.56 -18.51
N ASP A 189 10.86 1.39 -17.42
CA ASP A 189 11.97 0.45 -17.33
C ASP A 189 11.53 -0.99 -17.63
N LEU A 190 10.35 -1.41 -17.14
CA LEU A 190 9.77 -2.73 -17.40
C LEU A 190 9.55 -3.01 -18.90
N PHE A 191 9.24 -1.99 -19.71
CA PHE A 191 9.01 -2.16 -21.14
C PHE A 191 10.24 -1.86 -21.99
N THR A 192 11.14 -0.99 -21.53
CA THR A 192 12.34 -0.61 -22.29
C THR A 192 13.50 -1.56 -22.07
N ASP A 193 13.72 -2.02 -20.84
CA ASP A 193 14.74 -3.01 -20.50
C ASP A 193 14.25 -3.96 -19.39
N PRO A 194 13.35 -4.92 -19.71
CA PRO A 194 12.82 -5.85 -18.71
C PRO A 194 13.90 -6.74 -18.07
N GLY A 195 15.00 -6.99 -18.78
CA GLY A 195 16.08 -7.85 -18.27
C GLY A 195 16.88 -7.16 -17.18
N GLU A 196 17.36 -5.94 -17.45
CA GLU A 196 18.05 -5.11 -16.47
C GLU A 196 17.12 -4.77 -15.31
N TYR A 197 15.87 -4.40 -15.60
CA TYR A 197 14.88 -4.07 -14.58
C TYR A 197 14.63 -5.21 -13.57
N LEU A 198 14.40 -6.44 -14.04
CA LEU A 198 14.21 -7.60 -13.15
C LEU A 198 15.51 -7.96 -12.42
N SER A 199 16.68 -7.71 -13.01
CA SER A 199 17.96 -7.87 -12.34
C SER A 199 18.12 -6.87 -11.20
N ASP A 200 17.76 -5.62 -11.40
CA ASP A 200 17.84 -4.59 -10.35
C ASP A 200 16.83 -4.80 -9.23
N LEU A 201 15.58 -5.10 -9.60
CA LEU A 201 14.48 -5.27 -8.65
C LEU A 201 14.61 -6.54 -7.82
N TYR A 202 14.94 -7.66 -8.47
CA TYR A 202 14.88 -8.99 -7.87
C TYR A 202 16.21 -9.73 -7.86
N ARG A 203 17.30 -9.14 -8.36
CA ARG A 203 18.61 -9.81 -8.53
C ARG A 203 18.57 -10.96 -9.53
N PHE A 204 17.63 -10.97 -10.47
CA PHE A 204 17.58 -11.99 -11.52
C PHE A 204 18.92 -12.09 -12.26
N GLY A 205 19.42 -13.32 -12.41
CA GLY A 205 20.69 -13.60 -13.09
C GLY A 205 21.95 -13.24 -12.30
N ALA A 206 21.82 -12.61 -11.12
CA ALA A 206 22.96 -12.33 -10.25
C ALA A 206 23.36 -13.56 -9.42
N ASN A 207 24.62 -13.64 -9.02
CA ASN A 207 25.16 -14.77 -8.24
C ASN A 207 24.55 -14.86 -6.83
N ASP A 208 24.03 -13.74 -6.32
CA ASP A 208 23.37 -13.60 -5.01
C ASP A 208 21.84 -13.64 -5.11
N PHE A 209 21.29 -14.05 -6.24
CA PHE A 209 19.85 -14.27 -6.38
C PHE A 209 19.36 -15.34 -5.40
N ASP A 210 18.53 -14.95 -4.44
CA ASP A 210 17.96 -15.88 -3.45
C ASP A 210 16.43 -16.07 -3.59
N GLY A 211 15.77 -15.29 -4.45
CA GLY A 211 14.33 -15.36 -4.69
C GLY A 211 13.44 -14.93 -3.52
N THR A 212 13.98 -14.54 -2.35
CA THR A 212 13.20 -14.28 -1.14
C THR A 212 12.19 -13.16 -1.36
N LEU A 213 12.63 -12.02 -1.92
CA LEU A 213 11.76 -10.87 -2.17
C LEU A 213 10.66 -11.21 -3.19
N LEU A 214 11.03 -11.79 -4.33
CA LEU A 214 10.08 -12.15 -5.39
C LEU A 214 9.01 -13.12 -4.87
N LEU A 215 9.43 -14.22 -4.23
CA LEU A 215 8.50 -15.24 -3.78
C LEU A 215 7.59 -14.75 -2.66
N THR A 216 8.08 -13.84 -1.80
CA THR A 216 7.24 -13.19 -0.78
C THR A 216 6.14 -12.34 -1.43
N ARG A 217 6.49 -11.51 -2.42
CA ARG A 217 5.49 -10.68 -3.14
C ARG A 217 4.50 -11.54 -3.93
N ILE A 218 4.96 -12.62 -4.57
CA ILE A 218 4.07 -13.58 -5.26
C ILE A 218 3.15 -14.28 -4.26
N LYS A 219 3.65 -14.72 -3.09
CA LYS A 219 2.83 -15.30 -2.03
C LYS A 219 1.69 -14.36 -1.63
N THR A 220 2.03 -13.11 -1.30
CA THR A 220 1.03 -12.09 -0.93
C THR A 220 0.01 -11.90 -2.05
N MET A 221 0.46 -11.84 -3.31
CA MET A 221 -0.42 -11.75 -4.46
C MET A 221 -1.38 -12.95 -4.53
N LEU A 222 -0.87 -14.18 -4.49
CA LEU A 222 -1.66 -15.42 -4.54
C LEU A 222 -2.70 -15.49 -3.41
N GLU A 223 -2.30 -15.15 -2.18
CA GLU A 223 -3.21 -15.11 -1.04
C GLU A 223 -4.34 -14.10 -1.23
N ARG A 224 -4.06 -12.94 -1.84
CA ARG A 224 -5.10 -11.96 -2.19
C ARG A 224 -6.02 -12.43 -3.32
N PHE A 225 -5.53 -13.26 -4.23
CA PHE A 225 -6.36 -13.95 -5.24
C PHE A 225 -7.15 -15.14 -4.65
N GLY A 226 -7.01 -15.42 -3.35
CA GLY A 226 -7.72 -16.50 -2.67
C GLY A 226 -7.01 -17.85 -2.68
N PHE A 227 -5.77 -17.91 -3.17
CA PHE A 227 -4.94 -19.10 -3.17
C PHE A 227 -4.09 -19.15 -1.89
N PRO A 228 -4.30 -20.15 -1.01
CA PRO A 228 -3.37 -20.38 0.09
C PRO A 228 -2.00 -20.70 -0.47
N ALA A 229 -1.00 -19.95 -0.03
CA ALA A 229 0.38 -20.16 -0.42
C ALA A 229 1.27 -20.16 0.81
N ASP A 230 2.21 -21.09 0.86
CA ASP A 230 3.22 -21.21 1.92
C ASP A 230 4.60 -20.92 1.33
N LEU A 231 5.39 -20.15 2.08
CA LEU A 231 6.79 -19.88 1.75
C LEU A 231 7.64 -20.46 2.88
N TYR A 232 8.51 -21.41 2.54
CA TYR A 232 9.35 -22.09 3.53
C TYR A 232 10.78 -22.33 3.02
N LYS A 233 11.72 -22.52 3.94
CA LYS A 233 13.11 -22.89 3.64
C LYS A 233 13.42 -24.26 4.21
N VAL A 234 14.18 -25.08 3.47
CA VAL A 234 14.65 -26.39 3.92
C VAL A 234 16.17 -26.33 4.09
N GLY A 235 16.63 -26.27 5.34
CA GLY A 235 18.06 -26.12 5.64
C GLY A 235 18.61 -24.80 5.07
N SER A 236 19.72 -24.89 4.33
CA SER A 236 20.38 -23.75 3.66
C SER A 236 19.93 -23.54 2.21
N GLN A 237 18.86 -24.21 1.76
CA GLN A 237 18.34 -24.06 0.40
C GLN A 237 17.58 -22.73 0.24
N PRO A 238 17.49 -22.21 -1.00
CA PRO A 238 16.60 -21.10 -1.31
C PRO A 238 15.14 -21.36 -0.89
N PRO A 239 14.36 -20.30 -0.63
CA PRO A 239 12.96 -20.43 -0.27
C PRO A 239 12.15 -21.09 -1.38
N VAL A 240 11.18 -21.90 -0.98
CA VAL A 240 10.23 -22.60 -1.86
C VAL A 240 8.84 -22.02 -1.59
N LEU A 241 8.15 -21.64 -2.66
CA LEU A 241 6.76 -21.20 -2.64
C LEU A 241 5.86 -22.33 -3.13
N GLU A 242 4.92 -22.75 -2.29
CA GLU A 242 3.87 -23.72 -2.65
C GLU A 242 2.52 -23.04 -2.59
N ALA A 243 1.63 -23.36 -3.54
CA ALA A 243 0.26 -22.87 -3.56
C ALA A 243 -0.70 -24.04 -3.76
N TYR A 244 -1.74 -24.12 -2.93
CA TYR A 244 -2.64 -25.27 -2.88
C TYR A 244 -4.00 -24.96 -3.51
N TYR A 245 -4.46 -25.84 -4.40
CA TYR A 245 -5.80 -25.78 -5.00
C TYR A 245 -6.85 -26.57 -4.20
N PHE A 246 -6.40 -27.56 -3.43
CA PHE A 246 -7.26 -28.41 -2.63
C PHE A 246 -6.56 -28.84 -1.35
N SER A 247 -7.35 -29.07 -0.30
CA SER A 247 -6.90 -29.67 0.95
C SER A 247 -7.76 -30.89 1.27
N LEU A 248 -7.12 -31.96 1.74
CA LEU A 248 -7.77 -33.19 2.16
C LEU A 248 -7.42 -33.44 3.63
N GLN A 249 -8.44 -33.56 4.48
CA GLN A 249 -8.28 -33.86 5.90
C GLN A 249 -9.17 -35.02 6.31
N ALA A 250 -8.67 -35.92 7.17
CA ALA A 250 -9.49 -36.96 7.76
C ALA A 250 -10.51 -36.37 8.74
N ASP A 251 -11.79 -36.64 8.52
CA ASP A 251 -12.89 -36.25 9.40
C ASP A 251 -13.37 -37.45 10.22
N LYS A 252 -13.05 -37.42 11.52
CA LYS A 252 -13.42 -38.45 12.49
C LYS A 252 -14.77 -38.18 13.19
N SER A 253 -15.46 -37.11 12.82
CA SER A 253 -16.78 -36.76 13.38
C SER A 253 -17.93 -37.62 12.82
N THR A 254 -17.69 -38.32 11.70
CA THR A 254 -18.63 -39.29 11.11
C THR A 254 -18.20 -40.73 11.39
N ASN A 255 -19.14 -41.68 11.43
CA ASN A 255 -18.84 -43.11 11.52
C ASN A 255 -19.48 -43.87 10.33
N PRO A 256 -18.68 -44.48 9.42
CA PRO A 256 -17.22 -44.54 9.44
C PRO A 256 -16.54 -43.17 9.23
N PRO A 257 -15.27 -43.00 9.64
CA PRO A 257 -14.50 -41.79 9.37
C PRO A 257 -14.52 -41.45 7.88
N SER A 258 -14.68 -40.17 7.56
CA SER A 258 -14.75 -39.67 6.19
C SER A 258 -13.54 -38.79 5.86
N LEU A 259 -13.45 -38.32 4.62
CA LEU A 259 -12.48 -37.31 4.19
C LEU A 259 -13.22 -36.02 3.92
N LYS A 260 -12.75 -34.93 4.55
CA LYS A 260 -13.15 -33.58 4.20
C LYS A 260 -12.26 -33.10 3.06
N LEU A 261 -12.87 -32.86 1.90
CA LEU A 261 -12.24 -32.21 0.76
C LEU A 261 -12.64 -30.73 0.76
N GLU A 262 -11.65 -29.84 0.81
CA GLU A 262 -11.83 -28.42 0.57
C GLU A 262 -11.21 -28.05 -0.77
N LEU A 263 -12.04 -27.66 -1.74
CA LEU A 263 -11.60 -27.14 -3.04
C LEU A 263 -11.67 -25.62 -3.01
N ARG A 264 -10.60 -24.95 -3.43
CA ARG A 264 -10.57 -23.48 -3.57
C ARG A 264 -10.50 -23.13 -5.04
N ILE A 265 -11.65 -22.74 -5.58
CA ILE A 265 -11.81 -22.36 -6.99
C ILE A 265 -12.10 -20.84 -7.01
N PRO A 266 -11.34 -20.03 -7.78
CA PRO A 266 -11.65 -18.62 -7.96
C PRO A 266 -13.04 -18.43 -8.59
N ALA A 267 -13.77 -17.42 -8.14
CA ALA A 267 -15.19 -17.19 -8.49
C ALA A 267 -15.51 -16.98 -9.99
N ALA A 268 -14.52 -16.97 -10.88
CA ALA A 268 -14.69 -16.78 -12.33
C ALA A 268 -14.74 -18.09 -13.13
N PHE A 269 -14.91 -19.25 -12.48
CA PHE A 269 -14.91 -20.54 -13.15
C PHE A 269 -16.34 -21.07 -13.37
N GLU A 270 -16.84 -20.94 -14.60
CA GLU A 270 -18.02 -21.70 -15.05
C GLU A 270 -17.56 -23.10 -15.50
N ALA A 271 -17.81 -24.11 -14.68
CA ALA A 271 -17.72 -25.51 -15.08
C ALA A 271 -19.04 -26.23 -14.82
N ASN A 272 -19.68 -26.67 -15.89
CA ASN A 272 -20.78 -27.62 -15.83
C ASN A 272 -20.19 -29.04 -15.82
N GLN A 273 -19.92 -29.58 -14.64
CA GLN A 273 -19.63 -31.01 -14.47
C GLN A 273 -20.56 -31.65 -13.46
N THR A 274 -21.26 -32.70 -13.89
CA THR A 274 -22.04 -33.59 -13.03
C THR A 274 -21.09 -34.64 -12.47
N ILE A 275 -20.88 -34.65 -11.15
CA ILE A 275 -20.08 -35.68 -10.47
C ILE A 275 -21.04 -36.66 -9.78
N ASP A 276 -21.14 -37.87 -10.31
CA ASP A 276 -21.83 -38.96 -9.63
C ASP A 276 -20.94 -39.52 -8.52
N LEU A 277 -21.24 -39.16 -7.27
CA LEU A 277 -20.55 -39.73 -6.11
C LEU A 277 -21.14 -41.11 -5.81
N VAL A 278 -20.36 -42.16 -6.06
CA VAL A 278 -20.71 -43.55 -5.69
C VAL A 278 -20.02 -43.92 -4.37
N GLY A 279 -20.80 -44.36 -3.37
CA GLY A 279 -20.29 -44.85 -2.08
C GLY A 279 -20.61 -43.93 -0.88
N PRO A 280 -19.98 -44.14 0.30
CA PRO A 280 -20.33 -43.47 1.57
C PRO A 280 -19.93 -41.97 1.65
N TRP A 281 -19.67 -41.34 0.51
CA TRP A 281 -19.08 -40.01 0.42
C TRP A 281 -20.15 -38.92 0.38
N LYS A 282 -19.88 -37.81 1.08
CA LYS A 282 -20.66 -36.58 0.97
C LYS A 282 -19.73 -35.45 0.54
N ALA A 283 -20.09 -34.74 -0.52
CA ALA A 283 -19.44 -33.49 -0.89
C ALA A 283 -20.36 -32.33 -0.50
N THR A 284 -19.80 -31.30 0.12
CA THR A 284 -20.50 -30.05 0.41
C THR A 284 -19.76 -28.94 -0.32
N LEU A 285 -20.39 -28.37 -1.35
CA LEU A 285 -19.87 -27.20 -2.05
C LEU A 285 -20.36 -25.94 -1.32
N GLN A 286 -19.44 -25.13 -0.82
CA GLN A 286 -19.74 -23.79 -0.31
C GLN A 286 -18.90 -22.76 -1.06
N SER A 287 -19.58 -21.96 -1.87
CA SER A 287 -19.05 -20.74 -2.48
C SER A 287 -19.28 -19.57 -1.51
N LYS A 288 -18.29 -18.69 -1.35
CA LYS A 288 -18.49 -17.35 -0.77
C LYS A 288 -18.29 -16.30 -1.85
#